data_AF-A0A3L7MRM0-F1
#
_entry.id   AF-A0A3L7MRM0-F1
#
_cell.length_a   1.000
_cell.length_b   1.000
_cell.length_c   1.000
_cell.angle_alpha   90.00
_cell.angle_beta   90.00
_cell.angle_gamma   90.00
#
_symmetry.space_group_name_H-M   'P 1'
#
loop_
_entity.id
_entity.type
_entity.pdbx_description
1 polymer ?
#
loop_
_entity_poly.entity_id
_entity_poly.type
_entity_poly.pdbx_seq_one_letter_code
_entity_poly.pdbx_strand_id
1 'polypeptide(L)'
;GTAVLRWSTNSSFHPVIPQNAYRIKDGRIEQIGLSWMKYGFCALQENLCATCQPGGVGCGSSQSTLGIGCSDPYSSSLNGSQSSLGPRSRVNASTGYFPGDTSAEIGSWPAMPAGQGNINRRIQIKAADLNPTLNVGAVYLAEGLYVHPDDAAAGNDNNNVSYIKVNVAATNFNMSLSGSTFQQKPAIYHWGVVVPTVAYSVTDIADGRFIVGYNVTTNANGTYHYEYAIYNVNSDSSGSSFSVPIAPGVTVTNATFKDIAYHSNEVYDGTDWTISNSGGQLTWQCTQTFAQNANANALRFGTLYNFAFDANSPGVTGNTALGVFKTGASVAVRGLVPATPCRSGDLDCNGIINGADLGSLLANWGPCPGGTPGCPGDLNNSGIVDGADLGTMLSNWG
;
A
#
# COMPACT_ATOMS: atom_id res chain seq x y z
N GLY A 1 26.10 -3.86 0.52
CA GLY A 1 26.51 -3.57 -0.88
C GLY A 1 27.91 -4.07 -1.13
N THR A 2 28.46 -3.78 -2.32
CA THR A 2 29.80 -4.17 -2.79
C THR A 2 30.79 -3.00 -2.89
N ALA A 3 30.37 -1.79 -2.53
CA ALA A 3 31.17 -0.58 -2.52
C ALA A 3 30.92 0.22 -1.24
N VAL A 4 31.84 1.12 -0.91
CA VAL A 4 31.72 2.07 0.20
C VAL A 4 30.71 3.16 -0.19
N LEU A 5 29.76 3.43 0.69
CA LEU A 5 28.71 4.43 0.51
C LEU A 5 29.07 5.72 1.27
N ARG A 6 28.87 6.89 0.67
CA ARG A 6 29.09 8.17 1.37
C ARG A 6 28.04 8.39 2.45
N TRP A 7 28.41 9.10 3.51
CA TRP A 7 27.52 9.41 4.64
C TRP A 7 27.93 10.72 5.33
N SER A 8 28.13 11.75 4.51
CA SER A 8 28.67 13.04 4.91
C SER A 8 27.57 13.96 5.44
N THR A 9 27.77 14.56 6.62
CA THR A 9 26.85 15.58 7.18
C THR A 9 26.88 16.86 6.35
N ASN A 10 25.86 17.70 6.48
CA ASN A 10 25.79 19.01 5.81
C ASN A 10 25.98 18.89 4.29
N SER A 11 25.52 17.78 3.72
CA SER A 11 25.64 17.42 2.32
C SER A 11 24.42 16.60 1.90
N SER A 12 24.17 16.47 0.61
CA SER A 12 23.18 15.51 0.11
C SER A 12 23.66 14.05 0.13
N PHE A 13 24.92 13.79 0.48
CA PHE A 13 25.54 12.46 0.46
C PHE A 13 25.39 11.73 1.80
N HIS A 14 24.16 11.65 2.29
CA HIS A 14 23.73 10.80 3.39
C HIS A 14 22.26 10.41 3.15
N PRO A 15 21.71 9.39 3.83
CA PRO A 15 20.34 9.02 3.57
C PRO A 15 19.37 9.95 4.26
N VAL A 16 18.17 10.05 3.69
CA VAL A 16 16.97 10.51 4.38
C VAL A 16 16.08 9.30 4.63
N ILE A 17 15.58 9.19 5.87
CA ILE A 17 14.97 7.95 6.36
C ILE A 17 13.54 8.24 6.85
N PRO A 18 12.53 8.20 5.96
CA PRO A 18 11.15 8.09 6.38
C PRO A 18 10.91 6.82 7.20
N GLN A 19 10.05 6.93 8.21
CA GLN A 19 9.58 5.79 8.99
C GLN A 19 8.04 5.74 8.93
N ASN A 20 7.52 4.52 8.93
CA ASN A 20 6.09 4.24 8.85
C ASN A 20 5.68 3.20 9.89
N ALA A 21 4.41 3.22 10.26
CA ALA A 21 3.79 2.17 11.07
C ALA A 21 2.58 1.58 10.33
N TYR A 22 2.43 0.27 10.43
CA TYR A 22 1.34 -0.47 9.78
C TYR A 22 0.60 -1.36 10.77
N ARG A 23 -0.67 -1.61 10.44
CA ARG A 23 -1.52 -2.59 11.10
C ARG A 23 -2.04 -3.58 10.06
N ILE A 24 -1.97 -4.87 10.36
CA ILE A 24 -2.72 -5.90 9.64
C ILE A 24 -3.83 -6.40 10.55
N LYS A 25 -5.08 -6.27 10.12
CA LYS A 25 -6.28 -6.68 10.87
C LYS A 25 -7.40 -6.97 9.87
N ASP A 26 -8.32 -7.89 10.17
CA ASP A 26 -9.52 -8.13 9.35
C ASP A 26 -9.21 -8.35 7.86
N GLY A 27 -8.13 -9.06 7.56
CA GLY A 27 -7.75 -9.40 6.18
C GLY A 27 -7.02 -8.30 5.39
N ARG A 28 -6.79 -7.10 5.96
CA ARG A 28 -6.19 -5.95 5.27
C ARG A 28 -4.96 -5.40 5.99
N ILE A 29 -4.02 -4.85 5.22
CA ILE A 29 -2.89 -4.05 5.74
C ILE A 29 -3.19 -2.57 5.56
N GLU A 30 -2.95 -1.76 6.58
CA GLU A 30 -3.14 -0.32 6.54
C GLU A 30 -1.91 0.41 7.08
N GLN A 31 -1.49 1.47 6.40
CA GLN A 31 -0.58 2.44 7.01
C GLN A 31 -1.34 3.24 8.07
N ILE A 32 -0.86 3.20 9.31
CA ILE A 32 -1.48 3.88 10.45
C ILE A 32 -0.60 4.98 11.04
N GLY A 33 0.66 5.04 10.60
CA GLY A 33 1.58 6.08 11.00
C GLY A 33 2.60 6.43 9.94
N LEU A 34 3.00 7.69 9.99
CA LEU A 34 3.98 8.30 9.10
C LEU A 34 4.82 9.27 9.92
N SER A 35 6.11 9.37 9.63
CA SER A 35 6.99 10.44 10.12
C SER A 35 7.47 11.36 9.00
N TRP A 36 7.97 12.52 9.40
CA TRP A 36 8.99 13.23 8.63
C TRP A 36 10.27 12.38 8.54
N MET A 37 11.17 12.71 7.63
CA MET A 37 12.34 11.89 7.35
C MET A 37 13.51 12.28 8.23
N LYS A 38 14.19 11.29 8.79
CA LYS A 38 15.45 11.55 9.48
C LYS A 38 16.56 11.84 8.47
N TYR A 39 17.26 12.93 8.66
CA TYR A 39 18.49 13.23 7.94
C TYR A 39 19.64 12.50 8.63
N GLY A 40 20.33 11.64 7.88
CA GLY A 40 21.51 10.93 8.33
C GLY A 40 22.61 11.88 8.80
N PHE A 41 23.43 11.42 9.75
CA PHE A 41 24.52 12.24 10.28
C PHE A 41 25.83 11.49 10.43
N CYS A 42 25.81 10.17 10.60
CA CYS A 42 27.01 9.35 10.46
C CYS A 42 26.69 7.86 10.34
N ALA A 43 27.57 7.07 9.75
CA ALA A 43 27.40 5.62 9.66
C ALA A 43 28.02 4.88 10.87
N LEU A 44 27.25 4.03 11.54
CA LEU A 44 27.64 3.26 12.74
C LEU A 44 28.51 2.01 12.45
N GLN A 45 28.57 1.53 11.21
CA GLN A 45 29.43 0.39 10.79
C GLN A 45 29.14 -0.95 11.50
N GLU A 46 27.87 -1.33 11.64
CA GLU A 46 27.44 -2.53 12.37
C GLU A 46 27.30 -3.78 11.47
N ASN A 47 27.13 -4.97 12.06
CA ASN A 47 27.13 -6.26 11.37
C ASN A 47 25.74 -6.85 11.06
N LEU A 48 24.66 -6.05 11.08
CA LEU A 48 23.31 -6.56 10.83
C LEU A 48 23.15 -7.10 9.40
N CYS A 49 23.78 -6.48 8.40
CA CYS A 49 23.67 -6.89 6.99
C CYS A 49 24.57 -8.09 6.64
N ALA A 50 25.84 -8.03 7.01
CA ALA A 50 26.84 -9.08 6.81
C ALA A 50 28.04 -8.81 7.75
N THR A 51 29.13 -9.59 7.61
CA THR A 51 30.42 -9.21 8.20
C THR A 51 30.85 -7.86 7.65
N CYS A 52 30.87 -6.84 8.50
CA CYS A 52 31.17 -5.47 8.13
C CYS A 52 32.65 -5.32 7.80
N GLN A 53 32.93 -4.72 6.65
CA GLN A 53 34.23 -4.20 6.24
C GLN A 53 34.19 -2.68 6.33
N PRO A 54 34.64 -2.08 7.45
CA PRO A 54 34.45 -0.64 7.70
C PRO A 54 35.04 0.22 6.59
N GLY A 55 34.31 1.27 6.20
CA GLY A 55 34.68 2.20 5.11
C GLY A 55 35.82 3.16 5.46
N GLY A 56 36.52 2.95 6.58
CA GLY A 56 37.66 3.75 7.05
C GLY A 56 37.31 5.00 7.86
N VAL A 57 36.18 5.67 7.58
CA VAL A 57 35.75 6.89 8.30
C VAL A 57 34.38 6.66 8.95
N GLY A 58 34.35 6.52 10.27
CA GLY A 58 33.11 6.27 11.04
C GLY A 58 32.49 7.54 11.65
N CYS A 59 31.55 7.33 12.57
CA CYS A 59 30.97 8.41 13.39
C CYS A 59 32.03 9.21 14.14
N GLY A 60 31.90 10.55 14.09
CA GLY A 60 32.89 11.51 14.61
C GLY A 60 33.55 12.38 13.53
N SER A 61 33.35 12.03 12.25
CA SER A 61 33.72 12.86 11.10
C SER A 61 32.48 13.38 10.38
N SER A 62 32.58 14.59 9.80
CA SER A 62 31.56 15.12 8.88
C SER A 62 31.55 14.41 7.53
N GLN A 63 32.52 13.55 7.25
CA GLN A 63 32.66 12.80 5.99
C GLN A 63 32.66 11.29 6.24
N SER A 64 31.78 10.82 7.12
CA SER A 64 31.69 9.39 7.40
C SER A 64 31.24 8.59 6.18
N THR A 65 31.52 7.29 6.17
CA THR A 65 31.14 6.38 5.09
C THR A 65 30.57 5.10 5.66
N LEU A 66 29.61 4.48 4.98
CA LEU A 66 29.16 3.12 5.31
C LEU A 66 29.99 2.10 4.51
N GLY A 67 30.61 1.18 5.22
CA GLY A 67 31.49 0.16 4.67
C GLY A 67 30.75 -0.98 3.97
N ILE A 68 31.52 -1.83 3.28
CA ILE A 68 31.00 -2.98 2.55
C ILE A 68 30.44 -3.99 3.54
N GLY A 69 29.22 -4.47 3.30
CA GLY A 69 28.51 -5.38 4.20
C GLY A 69 28.08 -4.78 5.54
N CYS A 70 28.38 -3.51 5.81
CA CYS A 70 28.02 -2.85 7.06
C CYS A 70 26.56 -2.41 7.07
N SER A 71 26.07 -2.11 8.27
CA SER A 71 24.72 -1.63 8.55
C SER A 71 24.77 -0.39 9.45
N ASP A 72 23.71 0.41 9.43
CA ASP A 72 23.60 1.62 10.25
C ASP A 72 22.32 1.62 11.09
N PRO A 73 22.21 0.76 12.12
CA PRO A 73 21.01 0.64 12.94
C PRO A 73 20.96 1.73 14.01
N TYR A 74 20.34 2.86 13.69
CA TYR A 74 20.10 3.91 14.67
C TYR A 74 19.02 3.55 15.70
N SER A 75 19.20 4.03 16.95
CA SER A 75 18.19 3.92 17.99
C SER A 75 16.94 4.76 17.69
N SER A 76 15.81 4.42 18.34
CA SER A 76 14.57 5.20 18.26
C SER A 76 14.75 6.65 18.74
N SER A 77 15.65 6.90 19.69
CA SER A 77 15.97 8.25 20.16
C SER A 77 16.62 9.10 19.05
N LEU A 78 17.58 8.54 18.31
CA LEU A 78 18.20 9.23 17.18
C LEU A 78 17.23 9.39 16.02
N ASN A 79 16.43 8.36 15.73
CA ASN A 79 15.45 8.38 14.64
C ASN A 79 14.23 9.25 14.94
N GLY A 80 13.98 9.60 16.20
CA GLY A 80 12.89 10.47 16.65
C GLY A 80 13.34 11.88 17.04
N SER A 81 14.60 12.25 16.81
CA SER A 81 15.11 13.57 17.16
C SER A 81 14.52 14.66 16.26
N GLN A 82 13.66 15.51 16.81
CA GLN A 82 12.84 16.46 16.04
C GLN A 82 13.66 17.53 15.29
N SER A 83 14.89 17.82 15.74
CA SER A 83 15.81 18.74 15.07
C SER A 83 16.42 18.16 13.78
N SER A 84 16.42 16.83 13.62
CA SER A 84 16.96 16.14 12.44
C SER A 84 15.88 15.48 11.58
N LEU A 85 14.60 15.78 11.83
CA LEU A 85 13.49 15.29 11.05
C LEU A 85 13.02 16.39 10.11
N GLY A 86 13.10 16.15 8.79
CA GLY A 86 12.72 17.08 7.72
C GLY A 86 11.54 16.58 6.87
N PRO A 87 10.81 17.50 6.21
CA PRO A 87 9.58 17.16 5.48
C PRO A 87 9.85 16.31 4.24
N ARG A 88 8.93 15.38 3.92
CA ARG A 88 9.03 14.45 2.78
C ARG A 88 9.05 15.19 1.43
N SER A 89 8.42 16.35 1.36
CA SER A 89 8.30 17.17 0.14
C SER A 89 9.60 17.74 -0.40
N ARG A 90 10.72 17.64 0.33
CA ARG A 90 12.04 18.18 -0.08
C ARG A 90 12.91 17.17 -0.82
N VAL A 91 12.45 15.92 -0.96
CA VAL A 91 13.23 14.82 -1.51
C VAL A 91 12.61 14.32 -2.81
N ASN A 92 13.47 14.11 -3.80
CA ASN A 92 13.16 13.28 -4.95
C ASN A 92 13.62 11.85 -4.63
N ALA A 93 12.66 10.96 -4.35
CA ALA A 93 12.97 9.61 -3.88
C ALA A 93 13.59 8.70 -4.95
N SER A 94 13.35 8.98 -6.23
CA SER A 94 13.92 8.24 -7.37
C SER A 94 15.42 8.44 -7.48
N THR A 95 15.88 9.67 -7.26
CA THR A 95 17.30 10.06 -7.40
C THR A 95 18.02 10.09 -6.07
N GLY A 96 17.29 9.99 -4.96
CA GLY A 96 17.78 10.25 -3.61
C GLY A 96 18.21 11.69 -3.36
N TYR A 97 17.92 12.61 -4.28
CA TYR A 97 18.36 14.00 -4.19
C TYR A 97 17.49 14.81 -3.22
N PHE A 98 18.17 15.61 -2.39
CA PHE A 98 17.64 16.72 -1.62
C PHE A 98 18.70 17.83 -1.57
N PRO A 99 18.33 19.09 -1.29
CA PRO A 99 19.26 20.22 -1.38
C PRO A 99 20.52 20.04 -0.53
N GLY A 100 21.67 20.31 -1.16
CA GLY A 100 22.99 19.86 -0.72
C GLY A 100 23.59 20.57 0.49
N ASP A 101 22.97 21.61 1.04
CA ASP A 101 23.35 22.14 2.36
C ASP A 101 22.21 21.87 3.33
N THR A 102 22.30 20.75 4.03
CA THR A 102 21.27 20.37 5.00
C THR A 102 21.20 21.32 6.18
N SER A 103 22.26 22.07 6.47
CA SER A 103 22.27 23.06 7.55
C SER A 103 21.41 24.28 7.20
N ALA A 104 21.44 24.72 5.95
CA ALA A 104 20.54 25.75 5.42
C ALA A 104 19.10 25.24 5.26
N GLU A 105 18.91 23.98 4.84
CA GLU A 105 17.60 23.34 4.74
C GLU A 105 16.85 23.32 6.08
N ILE A 106 17.52 22.93 7.18
CA ILE A 106 16.91 22.84 8.52
C ILE A 106 16.26 24.16 8.94
N GLY A 107 16.90 25.29 8.61
CA GLY A 107 16.36 26.63 8.90
C GLY A 107 15.14 27.02 8.06
N SER A 108 14.90 26.33 6.93
CA SER A 108 13.80 26.58 6.00
C SER A 108 12.58 25.67 6.21
N TRP A 109 12.68 24.69 7.11
CA TRP A 109 11.60 23.75 7.34
C TRP A 109 10.39 24.45 7.98
N PRO A 110 9.16 24.00 7.65
CA PRO A 110 7.95 24.55 8.26
C PRO A 110 8.04 24.59 9.78
N ALA A 111 7.56 25.70 10.35
CA ALA A 111 7.44 25.87 11.78
C ALA A 111 6.54 24.78 12.36
N MET A 112 6.84 24.36 13.60
CA MET A 112 6.06 23.32 14.27
C MET A 112 4.64 23.83 14.58
N PRO A 113 3.58 23.04 14.34
CA PRO A 113 2.24 23.42 14.77
C PRO A 113 2.16 23.60 16.28
N ALA A 114 1.42 24.61 16.72
CA ALA A 114 1.17 24.84 18.15
C ALA A 114 0.54 23.60 18.80
N GLY A 115 0.97 23.28 20.03
CA GLY A 115 0.46 22.13 20.80
C GLY A 115 1.03 20.75 20.42
N GLN A 116 1.85 20.64 19.37
CA GLN A 116 2.46 19.36 18.96
C GLN A 116 3.92 19.19 19.40
N GLY A 117 4.37 19.88 20.45
CA GLY A 117 5.79 19.91 20.87
C GLY A 117 6.41 18.53 21.10
N ASN A 118 5.65 17.56 21.62
CA ASN A 118 6.17 16.23 21.98
C ASN A 118 6.18 15.20 20.83
N ILE A 119 5.35 15.42 19.81
CA ILE A 119 5.08 14.42 18.75
C ILE A 119 5.29 14.95 17.33
N ASN A 120 5.57 16.26 17.15
CA ASN A 120 5.78 16.78 15.81
C ASN A 120 6.95 16.07 15.14
N ARG A 121 6.86 15.93 13.81
CA ARG A 121 7.85 15.32 12.92
C ARG A 121 8.11 13.81 13.15
N ARG A 122 7.94 13.30 14.37
CA ARG A 122 7.98 11.86 14.72
C ARG A 122 6.84 11.10 14.05
N ILE A 123 6.91 9.77 14.08
CA ILE A 123 5.77 8.94 13.67
C ILE A 123 4.56 9.32 14.51
N GLN A 124 3.48 9.75 13.87
CA GLN A 124 2.19 9.98 14.54
C GLN A 124 1.22 8.86 14.20
N ILE A 125 0.59 8.27 15.23
CA ILE A 125 -0.40 7.20 15.10
C ILE A 125 -1.63 7.61 15.93
N LYS A 126 -2.84 7.43 15.39
CA LYS A 126 -4.07 7.67 16.16
C LYS A 126 -4.18 6.63 17.28
N ALA A 127 -4.54 7.06 18.48
CA ALA A 127 -4.71 6.15 19.63
C ALA A 127 -5.71 5.02 19.35
N ALA A 128 -6.77 5.29 18.57
CA ALA A 128 -7.74 4.29 18.16
C ALA A 128 -7.12 3.14 17.32
N ASP A 129 -6.04 3.40 16.58
CA ASP A 129 -5.38 2.38 15.77
C ASP A 129 -4.49 1.44 16.60
N LEU A 130 -4.10 1.86 17.81
CA LEU A 130 -3.31 1.10 18.77
C LEU A 130 -4.16 0.52 19.91
N ASN A 131 -5.45 0.87 19.98
CA ASN A 131 -6.33 0.41 21.03
C ASN A 131 -6.59 -1.10 20.89
N PRO A 132 -6.19 -1.94 21.86
CA PRO A 132 -6.30 -3.39 21.76
C PRO A 132 -7.75 -3.88 21.69
N THR A 133 -8.70 -3.15 22.27
CA THR A 133 -10.13 -3.51 22.22
C THR A 133 -10.72 -3.27 20.84
N LEU A 134 -10.25 -2.24 20.12
CA LEU A 134 -10.70 -1.94 18.75
C LEU A 134 -9.94 -2.79 17.70
N ASN A 135 -8.78 -3.34 18.07
CA ASN A 135 -7.83 -4.00 17.18
C ASN A 135 -7.46 -5.40 17.65
N VAL A 136 -8.43 -6.17 18.13
CA VAL A 136 -8.22 -7.56 18.54
C VAL A 136 -7.61 -8.36 17.38
N GLY A 137 -6.53 -9.10 17.66
CA GLY A 137 -5.83 -9.92 16.68
C GLY A 137 -4.95 -9.14 15.69
N ALA A 138 -4.80 -7.82 15.85
CA ALA A 138 -3.98 -7.02 14.95
C ALA A 138 -2.48 -7.35 15.06
N VAL A 139 -1.80 -7.34 13.91
CA VAL A 139 -0.34 -7.42 13.81
C VAL A 139 0.20 -6.02 13.48
N TYR A 140 1.15 -5.53 14.27
CA TYR A 140 1.76 -4.21 14.09
C TYR A 140 3.18 -4.30 13.55
N LEU A 141 3.51 -3.40 12.63
CA LEU A 141 4.81 -3.35 11.95
C LEU A 141 5.36 -1.92 11.99
N ALA A 142 6.68 -1.79 12.11
CA ALA A 142 7.40 -0.54 11.86
C ALA A 142 8.34 -0.73 10.67
N GLU A 143 8.40 0.27 9.80
CA GLU A 143 9.19 0.26 8.57
C GLU A 143 10.14 1.46 8.54
N GLY A 144 11.33 1.25 7.99
CA GLY A 144 12.24 2.32 7.58
C GLY A 144 12.63 2.15 6.11
N LEU A 145 12.62 3.25 5.37
CA LEU A 145 13.07 3.33 3.98
C LEU A 145 14.30 4.25 3.93
N TYR A 146 15.41 3.78 3.37
CA TYR A 146 16.65 4.56 3.23
C TYR A 146 16.76 5.14 1.82
N VAL A 147 16.52 6.43 1.66
CA VAL A 147 16.67 7.11 0.38
C VAL A 147 18.05 7.76 0.31
N HIS A 148 18.90 7.34 -0.63
CA HIS A 148 20.29 7.81 -0.74
C HIS A 148 20.71 8.02 -2.20
N PRO A 149 21.38 9.13 -2.56
CA PRO A 149 21.71 9.42 -3.96
C PRO A 149 22.71 8.44 -4.58
N ASP A 150 23.73 7.98 -3.84
CA ASP A 150 24.66 6.97 -4.36
C ASP A 150 23.99 5.61 -4.60
N ASP A 151 22.97 5.27 -3.80
CA ASP A 151 22.24 4.00 -3.94
C ASP A 151 21.33 4.04 -5.17
N ALA A 152 20.64 5.17 -5.37
CA ALA A 152 19.87 5.47 -6.57
C ALA A 152 20.74 5.52 -7.84
N ALA A 153 21.88 6.22 -7.79
CA ALA A 153 22.81 6.29 -8.93
C ALA A 153 23.39 4.91 -9.30
N ALA A 154 23.46 3.98 -8.35
CA ALA A 154 23.88 2.61 -8.57
C ALA A 154 22.73 1.66 -8.97
N GLY A 155 21.48 2.15 -9.04
CA GLY A 155 20.29 1.35 -9.37
C GLY A 155 19.88 0.34 -8.28
N ASN A 156 20.22 0.60 -7.02
CA ASN A 156 19.94 -0.28 -5.88
C ASN A 156 18.77 0.22 -5.01
N ASP A 157 18.15 1.34 -5.37
CA ASP A 157 17.10 2.04 -4.64
C ASP A 157 15.75 1.31 -4.53
N ASN A 158 15.65 0.11 -5.12
CA ASN A 158 14.47 -0.75 -5.04
C ASN A 158 14.53 -1.79 -3.90
N ASN A 159 15.62 -1.86 -3.13
CA ASN A 159 15.80 -2.81 -2.02
C ASN A 159 16.13 -2.15 -0.66
N ASN A 160 15.89 -0.84 -0.56
CA ASN A 160 16.30 0.02 0.55
C ASN A 160 15.24 0.16 1.67
N VAL A 161 14.19 -0.66 1.64
CA VAL A 161 13.13 -0.70 2.67
C VAL A 161 13.32 -1.92 3.56
N SER A 162 13.11 -1.78 4.86
CA SER A 162 13.08 -2.90 5.81
C SER A 162 12.02 -2.67 6.87
N TYR A 163 11.44 -3.75 7.39
CA TYR A 163 10.48 -3.67 8.49
C TYR A 163 10.80 -4.62 9.64
N ILE A 164 10.16 -4.37 10.78
CA ILE A 164 10.21 -5.22 11.96
C ILE A 164 8.83 -5.27 12.60
N LYS A 165 8.49 -6.40 13.24
CA LYS A 165 7.25 -6.49 14.02
C LYS A 165 7.38 -5.69 15.30
N VAL A 166 6.24 -5.19 15.79
CA VAL A 166 6.18 -4.37 17.00
C VAL A 166 5.10 -4.91 17.92
N ASN A 167 5.42 -4.99 19.22
CA ASN A 167 4.42 -5.19 20.26
C ASN A 167 3.96 -3.83 20.77
N VAL A 168 2.65 -3.66 20.95
CA VAL A 168 2.02 -2.43 21.45
C VAL A 168 1.53 -2.69 22.87
N ALA A 169 2.01 -1.91 23.83
CA ALA A 169 1.55 -2.01 25.22
C ALA A 169 0.10 -1.50 25.35
N ALA A 170 -0.77 -2.31 25.96
CA ALA A 170 -2.20 -2.02 26.05
C ALA A 170 -2.56 -0.73 26.82
N THR A 171 -1.72 -0.32 27.78
CA THR A 171 -2.04 0.76 28.73
C THR A 171 -1.55 2.14 28.29
N ASN A 172 -0.41 2.21 27.60
CA ASN A 172 0.24 3.46 27.23
C ASN A 172 0.70 3.49 25.76
N PHE A 173 0.39 2.46 24.99
CA PHE A 173 0.72 2.31 23.58
C PHE A 173 2.23 2.34 23.27
N ASN A 174 3.09 2.10 24.27
CA ASN A 174 4.52 1.97 24.03
C ASN A 174 4.79 0.83 23.04
N MET A 175 5.53 1.16 21.99
CA MET A 175 5.94 0.25 20.94
C MET A 175 7.31 -0.35 21.26
N SER A 176 7.40 -1.68 21.29
CA SER A 176 8.67 -2.41 21.46
C SER A 176 8.93 -3.31 20.27
N LEU A 177 10.17 -3.30 19.77
CA LEU A 177 10.57 -4.12 18.64
C LEU A 177 10.52 -5.60 19.01
N SER A 178 10.07 -6.45 18.07
CA SER A 178 9.80 -7.86 18.30
C SER A 178 10.41 -8.73 17.19
N GLY A 179 11.35 -9.61 17.55
CA GLY A 179 12.03 -10.51 16.63
C GLY A 179 13.12 -9.82 15.79
N SER A 180 13.48 -10.44 14.66
CA SER A 180 14.50 -9.94 13.73
C SER A 180 13.91 -8.97 12.70
N THR A 181 14.75 -8.05 12.22
CA THR A 181 14.43 -7.19 11.07
C THR A 181 14.31 -8.01 9.79
N PHE A 182 13.25 -7.76 9.03
CA PHE A 182 13.09 -8.24 7.66
C PHE A 182 13.78 -7.25 6.72
N GLN A 183 15.04 -7.54 6.40
CA GLN A 183 15.88 -6.69 5.55
C GLN A 183 15.40 -6.69 4.10
N GLN A 184 15.56 -5.54 3.44
CA GLN A 184 15.31 -5.35 2.00
C GLN A 184 13.90 -5.74 1.55
N LYS A 185 12.94 -5.69 2.48
CA LYS A 185 11.54 -6.00 2.25
C LYS A 185 10.68 -4.89 2.85
N PRO A 186 9.82 -4.25 2.05
CA PRO A 186 8.74 -3.40 2.55
C PRO A 186 7.72 -4.15 3.40
N ALA A 187 7.08 -3.46 4.34
CA ALA A 187 6.11 -4.01 5.29
C ALA A 187 4.87 -4.61 4.60
N ILE A 188 4.52 -4.13 3.40
CA ILE A 188 3.39 -4.66 2.60
C ILE A 188 3.50 -6.17 2.33
N TYR A 189 4.72 -6.71 2.23
CA TYR A 189 4.94 -8.14 2.04
C TYR A 189 4.62 -8.98 3.28
N HIS A 190 4.51 -8.37 4.47
CA HIS A 190 4.05 -9.09 5.66
C HIS A 190 2.53 -9.35 5.63
N TRP A 191 1.78 -8.65 4.77
CA TRP A 191 0.35 -8.90 4.60
C TRP A 191 0.09 -10.34 4.19
N GLY A 192 0.82 -10.86 3.21
CA GLY A 192 0.74 -12.26 2.75
C GLY A 192 1.30 -13.28 3.72
N VAL A 193 2.07 -12.86 4.73
CA VAL A 193 2.47 -13.74 5.84
C VAL A 193 1.29 -13.97 6.79
N VAL A 194 0.46 -12.94 7.01
CA VAL A 194 -0.71 -13.01 7.89
C VAL A 194 -1.95 -13.53 7.14
N VAL A 195 -2.09 -13.19 5.86
CA VAL A 195 -3.22 -13.52 4.99
C VAL A 195 -2.68 -14.23 3.74
N PRO A 196 -2.52 -15.56 3.75
CA PRO A 196 -1.80 -16.29 2.70
C PRO A 196 -2.40 -16.22 1.28
N THR A 197 -3.64 -15.74 1.15
CA THR A 197 -4.31 -15.56 -0.16
C THR A 197 -3.93 -14.25 -0.85
N VAL A 198 -3.24 -13.34 -0.16
CA VAL A 198 -2.76 -12.08 -0.75
C VAL A 198 -1.74 -12.38 -1.83
N ALA A 199 -1.96 -11.79 -3.01
CA ALA A 199 -1.02 -11.79 -4.11
C ALA A 199 -0.45 -10.39 -4.34
N TYR A 200 0.68 -10.33 -5.04
CA TYR A 200 1.43 -9.09 -5.27
C TYR A 200 1.78 -8.92 -6.75
N SER A 201 1.69 -7.68 -7.22
CA SER A 201 2.28 -7.22 -8.48
C SER A 201 3.28 -6.11 -8.20
N VAL A 202 4.43 -6.15 -8.86
CA VAL A 202 5.43 -5.08 -8.82
C VAL A 202 5.40 -4.37 -10.17
N THR A 203 5.29 -3.05 -10.16
CA THR A 203 5.28 -2.23 -11.37
C THR A 203 6.39 -1.20 -11.28
N ASP A 204 7.38 -1.35 -12.16
CA ASP A 204 8.43 -0.37 -12.35
C ASP A 204 8.00 0.64 -13.42
N ILE A 205 8.23 1.91 -13.13
CA ILE A 205 8.07 3.02 -14.06
C ILE A 205 9.40 3.75 -14.23
N ALA A 206 9.43 4.76 -15.09
CA ALA A 206 10.67 5.46 -15.46
C ALA A 206 11.45 6.02 -14.24
N ASP A 207 10.75 6.40 -13.17
CA ASP A 207 11.34 7.02 -11.99
C ASP A 207 11.05 6.29 -10.67
N GLY A 208 10.74 4.99 -10.70
CA GLY A 208 10.62 4.22 -9.47
C GLY A 208 9.66 3.04 -9.56
N ARG A 209 9.26 2.54 -8.40
CA ARG A 209 8.54 1.27 -8.22
C ARG A 209 7.30 1.45 -7.36
N PHE A 210 6.23 0.80 -7.80
CA PHE A 210 5.03 0.55 -7.00
C PHE A 210 4.89 -0.94 -6.70
N ILE A 211 4.33 -1.25 -5.54
CA ILE A 211 3.94 -2.61 -5.14
C ILE A 211 2.45 -2.59 -4.89
N VAL A 212 1.71 -3.44 -5.61
CA VAL A 212 0.27 -3.62 -5.47
C VAL A 212 0.04 -4.97 -4.81
N GLY A 213 -0.41 -4.95 -3.56
CA GLY A 213 -0.99 -6.12 -2.90
C GLY A 213 -2.49 -6.17 -3.16
N TYR A 214 -3.04 -7.36 -3.38
CA TYR A 214 -4.47 -7.53 -3.61
C TYR A 214 -4.97 -8.87 -3.07
N ASN A 215 -6.21 -8.88 -2.62
CA ASN A 215 -6.90 -10.07 -2.11
C ASN A 215 -8.41 -9.98 -2.40
N VAL A 216 -9.06 -11.13 -2.58
CA VAL A 216 -10.53 -11.22 -2.71
C VAL A 216 -11.04 -12.24 -1.71
N THR A 217 -12.05 -11.86 -0.93
CA THR A 217 -12.70 -12.72 0.09
C THR A 217 -14.21 -12.76 -0.12
N THR A 218 -14.84 -13.86 0.25
CA THR A 218 -16.30 -13.99 0.19
C THR A 218 -16.96 -13.38 1.42
N ASN A 219 -17.95 -12.53 1.21
CA ASN A 219 -18.80 -11.95 2.24
C ASN A 219 -19.90 -12.94 2.67
N ALA A 220 -20.44 -12.77 3.88
CA ALA A 220 -21.50 -13.63 4.41
C ALA A 220 -22.80 -13.61 3.56
N ASN A 221 -23.02 -12.56 2.77
CA ASN A 221 -24.17 -12.42 1.87
C ASN A 221 -23.92 -12.98 0.45
N GLY A 222 -22.83 -13.71 0.22
CA GLY A 222 -22.48 -14.30 -1.07
C GLY A 222 -21.82 -13.34 -2.08
N THR A 223 -21.63 -12.06 -1.73
CA THR A 223 -20.82 -11.12 -2.53
C THR A 223 -19.32 -11.31 -2.27
N TYR A 224 -18.47 -10.63 -3.03
CA TYR A 224 -17.02 -10.71 -2.94
C TYR A 224 -16.43 -9.36 -2.58
N HIS A 225 -15.65 -9.32 -1.51
CA HIS A 225 -14.89 -8.17 -1.07
C HIS A 225 -13.53 -8.16 -1.77
N TYR A 226 -13.23 -7.06 -2.46
CA TYR A 226 -11.96 -6.79 -3.10
C TYR A 226 -11.18 -5.80 -2.25
N GLU A 227 -9.98 -6.16 -1.80
CA GLU A 227 -9.07 -5.28 -1.07
C GLU A 227 -7.76 -5.14 -1.85
N TYR A 228 -7.34 -3.89 -2.03
CA TYR A 228 -6.08 -3.50 -2.64
C TYR A 228 -5.30 -2.59 -1.70
N ALA A 229 -3.99 -2.80 -1.64
CA ALA A 229 -3.04 -1.91 -0.99
C ALA A 229 -1.92 -1.58 -1.99
N ILE A 230 -1.72 -0.29 -2.27
CA ILE A 230 -0.68 0.16 -3.21
C ILE A 230 0.36 0.97 -2.45
N TYR A 231 1.59 0.49 -2.45
CA TYR A 231 2.75 1.16 -1.86
C TYR A 231 3.62 1.76 -2.96
N ASN A 232 3.87 3.06 -2.89
CA ASN A 232 4.89 3.71 -3.70
C ASN A 232 6.22 3.60 -2.95
N VAL A 233 7.19 2.85 -3.51
CA VAL A 233 8.51 2.69 -2.88
C VAL A 233 9.30 4.00 -3.01
N ASN A 234 9.53 4.44 -4.24
CA ASN A 234 10.50 5.50 -4.57
C ASN A 234 10.11 6.35 -5.80
N SER A 235 8.94 6.16 -6.41
CA SER A 235 8.53 7.02 -7.53
C SER A 235 8.30 8.45 -7.09
N ASP A 236 9.11 9.36 -7.64
CA ASP A 236 8.94 10.80 -7.46
C ASP A 236 7.69 11.30 -8.19
N SER A 237 7.37 10.72 -9.35
CA SER A 237 6.19 11.03 -10.15
C SER A 237 4.88 10.73 -9.45
N SER A 238 4.88 9.86 -8.43
CA SER A 238 3.75 9.55 -7.54
C SER A 238 2.51 8.98 -8.26
N GLY A 239 1.60 8.35 -7.51
CA GLY A 239 0.32 7.85 -8.06
C GLY A 239 -0.80 8.89 -7.97
N SER A 240 -1.70 8.95 -8.96
CA SER A 240 -2.84 9.89 -9.00
C SER A 240 -4.20 9.24 -9.17
N SER A 241 -4.25 7.98 -9.58
CA SER A 241 -5.51 7.25 -9.69
C SER A 241 -5.30 5.76 -9.62
N PHE A 242 -6.35 5.03 -9.25
CA PHE A 242 -6.41 3.59 -9.37
C PHE A 242 -7.75 3.20 -9.99
N SER A 243 -7.73 2.36 -11.02
CA SER A 243 -8.94 1.95 -11.74
C SER A 243 -9.00 0.43 -11.88
N VAL A 244 -10.18 -0.12 -11.60
CA VAL A 244 -10.51 -1.53 -11.76
C VAL A 244 -11.59 -1.64 -12.86
N PRO A 245 -11.35 -2.42 -13.93
CA PRO A 245 -12.38 -2.72 -14.92
C PRO A 245 -13.59 -3.41 -14.29
N ILE A 246 -14.78 -2.93 -14.60
CA ILE A 246 -16.06 -3.47 -14.14
C ILE A 246 -16.81 -3.98 -15.37
N ALA A 247 -16.94 -5.30 -15.46
CA ALA A 247 -17.66 -5.93 -16.56
C ALA A 247 -19.17 -5.59 -16.52
N PRO A 248 -19.87 -5.59 -17.68
CA PRO A 248 -21.32 -5.45 -17.71
C PRO A 248 -22.00 -6.49 -16.80
N GLY A 249 -23.02 -6.05 -16.05
CA GLY A 249 -23.76 -6.91 -15.10
C GLY A 249 -23.13 -7.01 -13.70
N VAL A 250 -21.90 -6.52 -13.51
CA VAL A 250 -21.29 -6.43 -12.19
C VAL A 250 -21.88 -5.23 -11.43
N THR A 251 -22.41 -5.49 -10.24
CA THR A 251 -22.85 -4.47 -9.29
C THR A 251 -21.75 -4.23 -8.28
N VAL A 252 -21.32 -2.97 -8.14
CA VAL A 252 -20.34 -2.53 -7.15
C VAL A 252 -21.05 -1.85 -5.99
N THR A 253 -20.66 -2.19 -4.77
CA THR A 253 -21.13 -1.55 -3.53
C THR A 253 -19.97 -1.31 -2.58
N ASN A 254 -20.19 -0.54 -1.51
CA ASN A 254 -19.23 -0.35 -0.41
C ASN A 254 -17.82 0.04 -0.86
N ALA A 255 -17.70 0.85 -1.91
CA ALA A 255 -16.41 1.34 -2.36
C ALA A 255 -15.83 2.30 -1.32
N THR A 256 -14.60 2.05 -0.88
CA THR A 256 -13.90 2.81 0.15
C THR A 256 -12.50 3.19 -0.29
N PHE A 257 -11.99 4.24 0.32
CA PHE A 257 -10.63 4.74 0.15
C PHE A 257 -10.05 5.00 1.53
N LYS A 258 -8.76 4.71 1.68
CA LYS A 258 -8.02 5.14 2.86
C LYS A 258 -6.59 5.47 2.49
N ASP A 259 -6.14 6.63 2.95
CA ASP A 259 -4.77 7.10 2.85
C ASP A 259 -4.10 7.22 4.24
N ILE A 260 -3.08 8.06 4.32
CA ILE A 260 -2.41 8.46 5.55
C ILE A 260 -2.37 9.99 5.64
N ALA A 261 -2.74 10.52 6.80
CA ALA A 261 -2.74 11.97 7.03
C ALA A 261 -1.30 12.50 7.16
N TYR A 262 -0.98 13.51 6.35
CA TYR A 262 0.23 14.32 6.54
C TYR A 262 0.07 15.24 7.75
N HIS A 263 1.18 15.51 8.44
CA HIS A 263 1.16 16.27 9.69
C HIS A 263 2.36 17.20 9.81
N SER A 264 2.42 17.94 10.92
CA SER A 264 3.53 18.84 11.26
C SER A 264 3.79 19.93 10.21
N ASN A 265 2.75 20.41 9.53
CA ASN A 265 2.82 21.40 8.44
C ASN A 265 3.60 20.91 7.21
N GLU A 266 3.58 19.60 6.94
CA GLU A 266 3.91 19.09 5.60
C GLU A 266 3.00 19.76 4.56
N VAL A 267 3.55 20.02 3.37
CA VAL A 267 2.87 20.85 2.36
C VAL A 267 1.76 20.11 1.60
N TYR A 268 1.73 18.79 1.70
CA TYR A 268 0.78 17.95 0.98
C TYR A 268 -0.63 18.10 1.52
N ASP A 269 -1.56 18.30 0.60
CA ASP A 269 -3.00 18.26 0.84
C ASP A 269 -3.42 16.81 1.15
N GLY A 270 -4.22 16.63 2.20
CA GLY A 270 -4.77 15.33 2.61
C GLY A 270 -6.21 15.11 2.15
N THR A 271 -6.69 15.87 1.15
CA THR A 271 -8.05 15.69 0.61
C THR A 271 -8.18 14.31 -0.04
N ASP A 272 -9.17 13.54 0.42
CA ASP A 272 -9.43 12.18 -0.06
C ASP A 272 -9.72 12.11 -1.56
N TRP A 273 -9.38 10.98 -2.16
CA TRP A 273 -9.65 10.71 -3.57
C TRP A 273 -11.15 10.53 -3.80
N THR A 274 -11.63 11.01 -4.96
CA THR A 274 -13.02 10.78 -5.37
C THR A 274 -13.17 9.38 -5.95
N ILE A 275 -14.29 8.76 -5.64
CA ILE A 275 -14.65 7.43 -6.14
C ILE A 275 -15.76 7.59 -7.18
N SER A 276 -15.57 7.01 -8.37
CA SER A 276 -16.59 6.98 -9.42
C SER A 276 -16.66 5.60 -10.07
N ASN A 277 -17.88 5.14 -10.37
CA ASN A 277 -18.12 3.92 -11.13
C ASN A 277 -18.87 4.28 -12.41
N SER A 278 -18.14 4.44 -13.51
CA SER A 278 -18.69 4.84 -14.81
C SER A 278 -17.79 4.38 -15.95
N GLY A 279 -18.33 4.30 -17.17
CA GLY A 279 -17.54 3.92 -18.35
C GLY A 279 -16.91 2.52 -18.26
N GLY A 280 -17.50 1.60 -17.50
CA GLY A 280 -16.97 0.25 -17.29
C GLY A 280 -15.77 0.18 -16.35
N GLN A 281 -15.55 1.20 -15.51
CA GLN A 281 -14.44 1.23 -14.56
C GLN A 281 -14.88 1.82 -13.21
N LEU A 282 -14.44 1.19 -12.13
CA LEU A 282 -14.43 1.77 -10.79
C LEU A 282 -13.09 2.47 -10.60
N THR A 283 -13.12 3.77 -10.37
CA THR A 283 -11.93 4.62 -10.31
C THR A 283 -11.90 5.43 -9.03
N TRP A 284 -10.77 5.38 -8.34
CA TRP A 284 -10.36 6.33 -7.33
C TRP A 284 -9.41 7.34 -7.95
N GLN A 285 -9.69 8.63 -7.78
CA GLN A 285 -8.98 9.69 -8.48
C GLN A 285 -8.60 10.82 -7.52
N CYS A 286 -7.33 11.22 -7.54
CA CYS A 286 -6.88 12.45 -6.90
C CYS A 286 -7.67 13.64 -7.46
N THR A 287 -8.19 14.50 -6.57
CA THR A 287 -9.16 15.57 -6.90
C THR A 287 -8.60 16.65 -7.81
N GLN A 288 -7.29 16.79 -7.88
CA GLN A 288 -6.59 17.80 -8.67
C GLN A 288 -5.44 17.15 -9.42
N THR A 289 -5.15 17.63 -10.62
CA THR A 289 -3.95 17.26 -11.39
C THR A 289 -2.70 17.96 -10.83
N PHE A 290 -1.51 17.47 -11.19
CA PHE A 290 -0.25 18.12 -10.81
C PHE A 290 -0.16 19.58 -11.26
N ALA A 291 -0.69 19.89 -12.45
CA ALA A 291 -0.74 21.25 -12.99
C ALA A 291 -1.65 22.20 -12.18
N GLN A 292 -2.70 21.66 -11.55
CA GLN A 292 -3.62 22.44 -10.71
C GLN A 292 -3.10 22.61 -9.29
N ASN A 293 -2.54 21.55 -8.71
CA ASN A 293 -1.97 21.56 -7.37
C ASN A 293 -0.86 20.52 -7.26
N ALA A 294 0.40 20.95 -7.31
CA ALA A 294 1.56 20.06 -7.16
C ALA A 294 1.60 19.33 -5.80
N ASN A 295 0.89 19.87 -4.80
CA ASN A 295 0.79 19.35 -3.45
C ASN A 295 -0.48 18.53 -3.20
N ALA A 296 -1.30 18.25 -4.22
CA ALA A 296 -2.48 17.40 -4.05
C ALA A 296 -2.11 16.03 -3.46
N ASN A 297 -3.12 15.33 -2.96
CA ASN A 297 -2.98 14.06 -2.25
C ASN A 297 -2.54 12.88 -3.16
N ALA A 298 -1.48 13.02 -3.94
CA ALA A 298 -0.93 11.92 -4.72
C ALA A 298 -0.35 10.84 -3.79
N LEU A 299 -0.32 9.59 -4.24
CA LEU A 299 0.37 8.48 -3.58
C LEU A 299 1.88 8.72 -3.63
N ARG A 300 2.42 9.44 -2.63
CA ARG A 300 3.83 9.84 -2.51
C ARG A 300 4.72 8.67 -2.12
N PHE A 301 6.03 8.80 -2.33
CA PHE A 301 6.99 7.76 -1.98
C PHE A 301 6.93 7.40 -0.48
N GLY A 302 7.21 6.14 -0.18
CA GLY A 302 7.16 5.59 1.16
C GLY A 302 5.78 5.70 1.82
N THR A 303 4.68 5.76 1.06
CA THR A 303 3.31 5.70 1.59
C THR A 303 2.47 4.62 0.90
N LEU A 304 1.43 4.15 1.60
CA LEU A 304 0.53 3.08 1.18
C LEU A 304 -0.92 3.54 1.26
N TYR A 305 -1.66 3.44 0.16
CA TYR A 305 -3.10 3.72 0.10
C TYR A 305 -3.88 2.42 -0.10
N ASN A 306 -5.07 2.36 0.49
CA ASN A 306 -6.00 1.24 0.41
C ASN A 306 -7.21 1.61 -0.46
N PHE A 307 -7.63 0.63 -1.27
CA PHE A 307 -8.81 0.72 -2.12
C PHE A 307 -9.61 -0.56 -1.93
N ALA A 308 -10.89 -0.45 -1.64
CA ALA A 308 -11.72 -1.63 -1.47
C ALA A 308 -13.13 -1.42 -1.98
N PHE A 309 -13.80 -2.49 -2.37
CA PHE A 309 -15.21 -2.50 -2.77
C PHE A 309 -15.77 -3.92 -2.68
N ASP A 310 -17.10 -4.03 -2.64
CA ASP A 310 -17.79 -5.30 -2.78
C ASP A 310 -18.40 -5.42 -4.18
N ALA A 311 -18.37 -6.62 -4.76
CA ALA A 311 -19.06 -6.92 -6.00
C ALA A 311 -19.82 -8.25 -5.97
N ASN A 312 -20.84 -8.37 -6.80
CA ASN A 312 -21.64 -9.59 -6.99
C ASN A 312 -20.96 -10.65 -7.88
N SER A 313 -19.65 -10.55 -8.11
CA SER A 313 -18.91 -11.44 -9.01
C SER A 313 -17.54 -11.79 -8.43
N PRO A 314 -17.07 -13.05 -8.58
CA PRO A 314 -15.77 -13.48 -8.08
C PRO A 314 -14.61 -12.82 -8.83
N GLY A 315 -13.44 -12.80 -8.18
CA GLY A 315 -12.24 -12.20 -8.73
C GLY A 315 -11.54 -13.13 -9.73
N VAL A 316 -11.18 -12.60 -10.89
CA VAL A 316 -10.31 -13.27 -11.88
C VAL A 316 -9.08 -12.43 -12.13
N THR A 317 -7.99 -13.05 -12.57
CA THR A 317 -6.78 -12.30 -12.91
C THR A 317 -7.06 -11.36 -14.07
N GLY A 318 -6.73 -10.08 -13.89
CA GLY A 318 -6.88 -9.05 -14.91
C GLY A 318 -5.91 -7.90 -14.71
N ASN A 319 -6.02 -6.89 -15.58
CA ASN A 319 -5.23 -5.67 -15.47
C ASN A 319 -6.09 -4.58 -14.83
N THR A 320 -5.60 -4.02 -13.73
CA THR A 320 -6.01 -2.73 -13.20
C THR A 320 -5.11 -1.64 -13.79
N ALA A 321 -5.43 -0.38 -13.54
CA ALA A 321 -4.63 0.75 -14.02
C ALA A 321 -4.24 1.68 -12.86
N LEU A 322 -2.99 2.10 -12.82
CA LEU A 322 -2.45 3.10 -11.90
C LEU A 322 -2.09 4.36 -12.70
N GLY A 323 -2.73 5.48 -12.37
CA GLY A 323 -2.37 6.79 -12.92
C GLY A 323 -1.14 7.36 -12.25
N VAL A 324 -0.30 8.05 -13.01
CA VAL A 324 0.94 8.68 -12.55
C VAL A 324 0.75 10.20 -12.47
N PHE A 325 1.06 10.78 -11.31
CA PHE A 325 0.62 12.14 -10.96
C PHE A 325 1.37 13.23 -11.73
N LYS A 326 2.72 13.24 -11.68
CA LYS A 326 3.51 14.31 -12.33
C LYS A 326 3.50 14.23 -13.85
N THR A 327 3.35 13.03 -14.41
CA THR A 327 3.44 12.80 -15.87
C THR A 327 2.09 12.66 -16.56
N GLY A 328 1.02 12.33 -15.81
CA GLY A 328 -0.28 12.01 -16.38
C GLY A 328 -0.35 10.67 -17.11
N ALA A 329 0.71 9.86 -17.04
CA ALA A 329 0.73 8.53 -17.64
C ALA A 329 -0.23 7.56 -16.91
N SER A 330 -0.58 6.46 -17.57
CA SER A 330 -1.30 5.34 -16.95
C SER A 330 -0.53 4.06 -17.20
N VAL A 331 -0.35 3.26 -16.15
CA VAL A 331 0.38 1.99 -16.21
C VAL A 331 -0.56 0.85 -15.82
N ALA A 332 -0.55 -0.22 -16.62
CA ALA A 332 -1.26 -1.44 -16.29
C ALA A 332 -0.56 -2.15 -15.13
N VAL A 333 -1.35 -2.64 -14.18
CA VAL A 333 -0.88 -3.40 -13.03
C VAL A 333 -1.71 -4.66 -12.90
N ARG A 334 -1.09 -5.79 -12.56
CA ARG A 334 -1.85 -7.03 -12.37
C ARG A 334 -2.62 -6.98 -11.05
N GLY A 335 -3.83 -7.50 -11.08
CA GLY A 335 -4.72 -7.61 -9.92
C GLY A 335 -5.85 -8.62 -10.14
N LEU A 336 -6.84 -8.61 -9.24
CA LEU A 336 -8.05 -9.41 -9.36
C LEU A 336 -9.26 -8.53 -9.70
N VAL A 337 -9.73 -8.60 -10.94
CA VAL A 337 -10.89 -7.83 -11.39
C VAL A 337 -12.16 -8.67 -11.27
N PRO A 338 -13.35 -8.06 -11.10
CA PRO A 338 -14.60 -8.81 -11.15
C PRO A 338 -14.76 -9.55 -12.47
N ALA A 339 -15.03 -10.85 -12.39
CA ALA A 339 -15.36 -11.64 -13.56
C ALA A 339 -16.63 -11.11 -14.21
N THR A 340 -16.75 -11.31 -15.52
CA THR A 340 -18.04 -11.10 -16.20
C THR A 340 -19.04 -12.09 -15.62
N PRO A 341 -20.18 -11.62 -15.06
CA PRO A 341 -21.23 -12.52 -14.59
C PRO A 341 -21.72 -13.36 -15.76
N CYS A 342 -21.99 -14.63 -15.48
CA CYS A 342 -22.54 -15.55 -16.47
C CYS A 342 -23.94 -15.09 -16.84
N ARG A 343 -24.37 -15.33 -18.08
CA ARG A 343 -25.73 -14.97 -18.49
C ARG A 343 -26.72 -15.74 -17.62
N SER A 344 -27.89 -15.16 -17.36
CA SER A 344 -28.94 -15.89 -16.63
C SER A 344 -29.32 -17.15 -17.41
N GLY A 345 -29.09 -18.33 -16.82
CA GLY A 345 -29.24 -19.63 -17.48
C GLY A 345 -27.95 -20.23 -18.06
N ASP A 346 -26.83 -19.52 -18.08
CA ASP A 346 -25.49 -20.04 -18.41
C ASP A 346 -24.81 -20.46 -17.11
N LEU A 347 -25.09 -21.68 -16.67
CA LEU A 347 -24.73 -22.20 -15.35
C LEU A 347 -23.30 -22.70 -15.28
N ASP A 348 -22.71 -23.08 -16.42
CA ASP A 348 -21.31 -23.46 -16.52
C ASP A 348 -20.39 -22.32 -17.00
N CYS A 349 -20.98 -21.16 -17.31
CA CYS A 349 -20.32 -19.92 -17.70
C CYS A 349 -19.48 -20.05 -18.98
N ASN A 350 -19.88 -20.95 -19.89
CA ASN A 350 -19.20 -21.17 -21.16
C ASN A 350 -19.57 -20.14 -22.25
N GLY A 351 -20.55 -19.26 -21.97
CA GLY A 351 -21.02 -18.21 -22.87
C GLY A 351 -22.17 -18.60 -23.80
N ILE A 352 -22.68 -19.84 -23.71
CA ILE A 352 -23.80 -20.35 -24.50
C ILE A 352 -24.74 -21.20 -23.64
N ILE A 353 -26.03 -20.85 -23.63
CA ILE A 353 -27.04 -21.56 -22.84
C ILE A 353 -27.52 -22.77 -23.63
N ASN A 354 -27.14 -23.96 -23.17
CA ASN A 354 -27.42 -25.20 -23.88
C ASN A 354 -27.78 -26.38 -22.94
N GLY A 355 -27.76 -27.60 -23.48
CA GLY A 355 -28.11 -28.82 -22.73
C GLY A 355 -27.24 -29.08 -21.49
N ALA A 356 -26.01 -28.58 -21.45
CA ALA A 356 -25.14 -28.69 -20.28
C ALA A 356 -25.66 -27.85 -19.10
N ASP A 357 -26.11 -26.62 -19.38
CA ASP A 357 -26.73 -25.76 -18.37
C ASP A 357 -28.06 -26.34 -17.89
N LEU A 358 -28.88 -26.83 -18.83
CA LEU A 358 -30.14 -27.50 -18.48
C LEU A 358 -29.90 -28.72 -17.56
N GLY A 359 -28.88 -29.53 -17.88
CA GLY A 359 -28.48 -30.63 -17.03
C GLY A 359 -28.10 -30.17 -15.62
N SER A 360 -27.38 -29.04 -15.53
CA SER A 360 -26.98 -28.43 -14.26
C SER A 360 -28.15 -27.86 -13.47
N LEU A 361 -29.14 -27.24 -14.12
CA LEU A 361 -30.36 -26.75 -13.47
C LEU A 361 -31.18 -27.90 -12.91
N LEU A 362 -31.42 -28.94 -13.73
CA LEU A 362 -32.18 -30.12 -13.32
C LEU A 362 -31.49 -30.90 -12.19
N ALA A 363 -30.15 -30.90 -12.14
CA ALA A 363 -29.40 -31.50 -11.05
C ALA A 363 -29.61 -30.79 -9.70
N ASN A 364 -30.03 -29.52 -9.72
CA ASN A 364 -30.31 -28.72 -8.53
C ASN A 364 -31.82 -28.55 -8.27
N TRP A 365 -32.68 -29.32 -8.93
CA TRP A 365 -34.13 -29.18 -8.83
C TRP A 365 -34.66 -29.35 -7.40
N GLY A 366 -35.53 -28.44 -6.97
CA GLY A 366 -36.11 -28.43 -5.64
C GLY A 366 -35.56 -27.33 -4.72
N PRO A 367 -35.84 -27.41 -3.41
CA PRO A 367 -35.50 -26.35 -2.46
C PRO A 367 -33.99 -26.13 -2.35
N CYS A 368 -33.56 -24.88 -2.25
CA CYS A 368 -32.15 -24.52 -2.18
C CYS A 368 -31.60 -24.61 -0.74
N PRO A 369 -30.76 -25.61 -0.40
CA PRO A 369 -30.23 -25.77 0.94
C PRO A 369 -29.12 -24.73 1.17
N GLY A 370 -29.43 -23.65 1.89
CA GLY A 370 -28.51 -22.52 2.13
C GLY A 370 -29.07 -21.15 1.75
N GLY A 371 -30.23 -21.11 1.09
CA GLY A 371 -30.90 -19.87 0.69
C GLY A 371 -30.27 -19.21 -0.54
N THR A 372 -30.75 -18.00 -0.86
CA THR A 372 -30.26 -17.15 -1.95
C THR A 372 -29.41 -16.00 -1.38
N PRO A 373 -28.26 -15.66 -1.99
CA PRO A 373 -27.63 -16.29 -3.16
C PRO A 373 -26.83 -17.54 -2.76
N GLY A 374 -26.90 -18.62 -3.56
CA GLY A 374 -26.15 -19.84 -3.26
C GLY A 374 -26.58 -21.10 -4.02
N CYS A 375 -27.66 -21.02 -4.80
CA CYS A 375 -28.23 -22.13 -5.55
C CYS A 375 -28.08 -21.84 -7.05
N PRO A 376 -27.19 -22.52 -7.79
CA PRO A 376 -26.90 -22.17 -9.19
C PRO A 376 -28.14 -22.17 -10.09
N GLY A 377 -29.10 -23.07 -9.83
CA GLY A 377 -30.31 -23.22 -10.63
C GLY A 377 -31.45 -22.27 -10.30
N ASP A 378 -31.40 -21.49 -9.21
CA ASP A 378 -32.48 -20.59 -8.79
C ASP A 378 -32.29 -19.22 -9.45
N LEU A 379 -32.71 -19.14 -10.71
CA LEU A 379 -32.50 -17.99 -11.58
C LEU A 379 -33.39 -16.79 -11.20
N ASN A 380 -34.50 -17.03 -10.50
CA ASN A 380 -35.42 -15.99 -10.04
C ASN A 380 -35.27 -15.62 -8.55
N ASN A 381 -34.33 -16.24 -7.84
CA ASN A 381 -34.04 -16.06 -6.41
C ASN A 381 -35.24 -16.33 -5.48
N SER A 382 -36.10 -17.28 -5.83
CA SER A 382 -37.29 -17.63 -5.04
C SER A 382 -36.99 -18.56 -3.85
N GLY A 383 -35.78 -19.11 -3.78
CA GLY A 383 -35.35 -20.11 -2.81
C GLY A 383 -35.65 -21.57 -3.23
N ILE A 384 -36.16 -21.78 -4.44
CA ILE A 384 -36.46 -23.10 -5.01
C ILE A 384 -36.08 -23.11 -6.50
N VAL A 385 -35.45 -24.19 -6.97
CA VAL A 385 -35.23 -24.42 -8.40
C VAL A 385 -36.44 -25.19 -8.96
N ASP A 386 -37.24 -24.52 -9.78
CA ASP A 386 -38.46 -25.13 -10.34
C ASP A 386 -38.74 -24.74 -11.81
N GLY A 387 -39.98 -24.95 -12.25
CA GLY A 387 -40.41 -24.66 -13.62
C GLY A 387 -40.28 -23.18 -14.01
N ALA A 388 -40.28 -22.25 -13.06
CA ALA A 388 -40.07 -20.84 -13.32
C ALA A 388 -38.60 -20.54 -13.70
N ASP A 389 -37.64 -21.24 -13.08
CA ASP A 389 -36.23 -21.13 -13.45
C ASP A 389 -35.96 -21.78 -14.79
N LEU A 390 -36.56 -22.95 -15.05
CA LEU A 390 -36.49 -23.58 -16.36
C LEU A 390 -37.04 -22.65 -17.46
N GLY A 391 -38.17 -21.99 -17.21
CA GLY A 391 -38.73 -20.99 -18.13
C GLY A 391 -37.76 -19.84 -18.40
N THR A 392 -37.11 -19.33 -17.35
CA THR A 392 -36.08 -18.29 -17.43
C THR A 392 -34.89 -18.75 -18.28
N MET A 393 -34.36 -19.95 -18.03
CA MET A 393 -33.25 -20.53 -18.80
C MET A 393 -33.62 -20.69 -20.29
N LEU A 394 -34.76 -21.29 -20.58
CA LEU A 394 -35.19 -21.52 -21.97
C LEU A 394 -35.45 -20.23 -22.73
N SER A 395 -35.87 -19.15 -22.06
CA SER A 395 -36.02 -17.83 -22.68
C SER A 395 -34.69 -17.22 -23.14
N ASN A 396 -33.57 -17.70 -22.59
CA ASN A 396 -32.22 -17.25 -22.91
C ASN A 396 -31.42 -18.32 -23.70
N TRP A 397 -32.08 -19.37 -24.19
CA TRP A 397 -31.42 -20.48 -24.89
C TRP A 397 -30.70 -20.04 -26.17
N GLY A 398 -29.49 -20.56 -26.38
CA GLY A 398 -28.71 -20.38 -27.60
C GLY A 398 -27.42 -19.58 -27.46
#